data_AF-A0A7C1WIC4-F1
#
_entry.id   AF-A0A7C1WIC4-F1
#
_cell.length_a   1.000
_cell.length_b   1.000
_cell.length_c   1.000
_cell.angle_alpha   90.00
_cell.angle_beta   90.00
_cell.angle_gamma   90.00
#
_symmetry.space_group_name_H-M   'P 1'
#
loop_
_entity.id
_entity.type
_entity.pdbx_description
1 polymer ?
#
loop_
_entity_poly.entity_id
_entity_poly.type
_entity_poly.pdbx_seq_one_letter_code
_entity_poly.pdbx_strand_id
1 'polypeptide(L)'
;RFEPATPDSSVWLAFKGETRIGSIIKTAKQGYGGPVPVTAGVDLQGRIVAIKVASAAEGLKETPGLGLKATEPEFRDQFRGKTAAEIRLTKDGGTIQAITGATITSRAVTDGVRETLEKYREMLILQQEPDSEQ
;
A
#
# COMPACT_ATOMS: atom_id res chain seq x y z
N ARG A 1 4.35 -18.00 -5.98
CA ARG A 1 3.98 -18.35 -4.58
C ARG A 1 4.22 -17.12 -3.69
N PHE A 2 3.65 -17.12 -2.49
CA PHE A 2 3.89 -16.09 -1.48
C PHE A 2 4.41 -16.71 -0.19
N GLU A 3 5.36 -16.07 0.47
CA GLU A 3 5.96 -16.53 1.72
C GLU A 3 5.90 -15.39 2.76
N PRO A 4 5.45 -15.62 4.00
CA PRO A 4 5.42 -14.57 5.01
C PRO A 4 6.84 -14.13 5.38
N ALA A 5 7.08 -12.82 5.40
CA ALA A 5 8.36 -12.24 5.81
C ALA A 5 8.36 -11.78 7.28
N THR A 6 7.18 -11.62 7.87
CA THR A 6 7.00 -11.20 9.26
C THR A 6 6.06 -12.16 10.00
N PRO A 7 6.22 -12.36 11.33
CA PRO A 7 5.38 -13.28 12.10
C PRO A 7 3.89 -12.91 12.09
N ASP A 8 3.58 -11.61 12.08
CA ASP A 8 2.23 -11.08 12.02
C ASP A 8 1.61 -11.18 10.62
N SER A 9 2.36 -11.68 9.63
CA SER A 9 1.94 -11.73 8.24
C SER A 9 1.42 -10.37 7.79
N SER A 10 2.19 -9.30 7.97
CA SER A 10 1.91 -8.00 7.36
C SER A 10 2.71 -7.78 6.08
N VAL A 11 3.79 -8.55 5.90
CA VAL A 11 4.64 -8.56 4.72
C VAL A 11 4.77 -9.98 4.17
N TRP A 12 4.64 -10.13 2.86
CA TRP A 12 4.90 -11.38 2.13
C TRP A 12 5.87 -11.14 0.99
N LEU A 13 6.78 -12.08 0.77
CA LEU A 13 7.60 -12.17 -0.42
C LEU A 13 6.79 -12.78 -1.57
N ALA A 14 6.90 -12.20 -2.77
CA ALA A 14 6.25 -12.71 -3.97
C ALA A 14 7.28 -13.37 -4.90
N PHE A 15 7.00 -14.60 -5.36
CA PHE A 15 7.89 -15.37 -6.22
C PHE A 15 7.20 -15.87 -7.50
N LYS A 16 7.92 -15.83 -8.63
CA LYS A 16 7.58 -16.50 -9.90
C LYS A 16 8.58 -17.63 -10.12
N GLY A 17 8.14 -18.88 -9.96
CA GLY A 17 9.08 -19.99 -9.80
C GLY A 17 9.97 -19.74 -8.58
N GLU A 18 11.28 -19.93 -8.70
CA GLU A 18 12.23 -19.65 -7.62
C GLU A 18 12.67 -18.18 -7.53
N THR A 19 12.34 -17.37 -8.53
CA THR A 19 12.74 -15.97 -8.60
C THR A 19 11.80 -15.08 -7.78
N ARG A 20 12.33 -14.34 -6.80
CA ARG A 20 11.60 -13.26 -6.13
C ARG A 20 11.27 -12.19 -7.16
N ILE A 21 10.02 -11.73 -7.19
CA ILE A 21 9.54 -10.69 -8.11
C ILE A 21 9.02 -9.44 -7.40
N GLY A 22 8.89 -9.48 -6.07
CA GLY A 22 8.40 -8.35 -5.29
C GLY A 22 7.99 -8.73 -3.88
N SER A 23 7.15 -7.89 -3.28
CA SER A 23 6.52 -8.10 -1.98
C SER A 23 5.06 -7.65 -1.99
N ILE A 24 4.23 -8.28 -1.15
CA ILE A 24 2.87 -7.82 -0.82
C ILE A 24 2.90 -7.31 0.61
N ILE A 25 2.33 -6.13 0.86
CA ILE A 25 2.34 -5.51 2.19
C ILE A 25 0.92 -5.06 2.53
N LYS A 26 0.50 -5.33 3.76
CA LYS A 26 -0.76 -4.86 4.34
C LYS A 26 -0.51 -3.69 5.28
N THR A 27 -1.32 -2.67 5.13
CA THR A 27 -1.34 -1.46 5.96
C THR A 27 -2.78 -1.10 6.29
N ALA A 28 -2.97 -0.28 7.32
CA ALA A 28 -4.27 0.32 7.60
C ALA A 28 -4.05 1.71 8.20
N LYS A 29 -4.76 2.70 7.68
CA LYS A 29 -4.78 4.06 8.21
C LYS A 29 -6.18 4.47 8.59
N GLN A 30 -6.32 5.38 9.54
CA GLN A 30 -7.62 5.89 9.96
C GLN A 30 -8.26 6.72 8.83
N GLY A 31 -9.41 6.26 8.33
CA GLY A 31 -10.29 6.97 7.41
C GLY A 31 -11.38 7.76 8.14
N TYR A 32 -12.44 8.11 7.43
CA TYR A 32 -13.56 8.87 7.99
C TYR A 32 -14.40 8.03 8.94
N GLY A 33 -14.78 6.81 8.56
CA GLY A 33 -15.66 5.96 9.38
C GLY A 33 -14.94 4.80 10.09
N GLY A 34 -13.63 4.64 9.87
CA GLY A 34 -12.82 3.62 10.53
C GLY A 34 -11.47 3.40 9.86
N PRO A 35 -10.71 2.40 10.31
CA PRO A 35 -9.50 1.96 9.61
C PRO A 35 -9.82 1.60 8.16
N VAL A 36 -8.92 1.98 7.25
CA VAL A 36 -8.95 1.71 5.81
C VAL A 36 -7.84 0.72 5.51
N PRO A 37 -8.13 -0.59 5.43
CA PRO A 37 -7.13 -1.60 5.11
C PRO A 37 -6.73 -1.51 3.64
N VAL A 38 -5.42 -1.47 3.40
CA VAL A 38 -4.82 -1.44 2.06
C VAL A 38 -3.82 -2.58 1.95
N THR A 39 -3.96 -3.37 0.89
CA THR A 39 -2.95 -4.34 0.46
C THR A 39 -2.29 -3.81 -0.79
N ALA A 40 -0.97 -3.69 -0.81
CA ALA A 40 -0.24 -3.18 -1.95
C ALA A 40 0.90 -4.13 -2.35
N GLY A 41 1.07 -4.32 -3.66
CA GLY A 41 2.18 -5.04 -4.24
C GLY A 41 3.27 -4.08 -4.68
N VAL A 42 4.52 -4.42 -4.34
CA VAL A 42 5.71 -3.63 -4.66
C VAL A 42 6.67 -4.49 -5.49
N ASP A 43 7.20 -3.95 -6.59
CA ASP A 43 8.21 -4.63 -7.40
C ASP A 43 9.61 -4.53 -6.75
N LEU A 44 10.59 -5.23 -7.34
CA LEU A 44 11.98 -5.19 -6.86
C LEU A 44 12.65 -3.81 -7.01
N GLN A 45 12.04 -2.88 -7.73
CA GLN A 45 12.52 -1.51 -7.91
C GLN A 45 11.88 -0.54 -6.91
N GLY A 46 11.06 -1.03 -5.98
CA GLY A 46 10.37 -0.17 -5.00
C GLY A 46 9.22 0.64 -5.61
N ARG A 47 8.59 0.15 -6.68
CA ARG A 47 7.41 0.77 -7.30
C ARG A 47 6.16 -0.03 -7.03
N ILE A 48 5.04 0.67 -6.91
CA ILE A 48 3.73 0.02 -6.73
C ILE A 48 3.32 -0.70 -8.02
N VAL A 49 3.05 -2.00 -7.91
CA VAL A 49 2.49 -2.82 -9.00
C VAL A 49 0.97 -2.67 -9.05
N ALA A 50 0.31 -2.80 -7.89
CA ALA A 50 -1.13 -2.68 -7.75
C ALA A 50 -1.49 -2.48 -6.27
N ILE A 51 -2.67 -1.91 -6.02
CA ILE A 51 -3.24 -1.83 -4.68
C ILE A 51 -4.65 -2.43 -4.66
N LYS A 52 -5.04 -2.93 -3.49
CA LYS A 52 -6.40 -3.30 -3.13
C LYS A 52 -6.76 -2.57 -1.84
N VAL A 53 -7.80 -1.76 -1.90
CA VAL A 53 -8.48 -1.24 -0.72
C VAL A 53 -9.53 -2.28 -0.32
N ALA A 54 -9.62 -2.64 0.97
CA ALA A 54 -10.62 -3.58 1.43
C ALA A 54 -12.03 -3.15 1.03
N SER A 55 -12.89 -4.11 0.70
CA SER A 55 -14.32 -3.85 0.50
C SER A 55 -15.04 -3.61 1.84
N ALA A 56 -16.30 -3.19 1.77
CA ALA A 56 -17.15 -3.08 2.96
C ALA A 56 -17.27 -4.41 3.72
N ALA A 57 -17.35 -5.54 2.99
CA ALA A 57 -17.37 -6.88 3.58
C ALA A 57 -16.04 -7.28 4.23
N GLU A 58 -14.93 -6.67 3.80
CA GLU A 58 -13.58 -6.92 4.32
C GLU A 58 -13.16 -5.90 5.40
N GLY A 59 -14.11 -5.10 5.91
CA GLY A 59 -13.90 -4.21 7.04
C GLY A 59 -13.74 -2.73 6.71
N LEU A 60 -13.92 -2.30 5.45
CA LEU A 60 -13.96 -0.88 5.11
C LEU A 60 -15.27 -0.24 5.60
N LYS A 61 -15.16 0.70 6.55
CA LYS A 61 -16.31 1.38 7.16
C LYS A 61 -16.46 2.80 6.63
N GLU A 62 -16.64 2.95 5.32
CA GLU A 62 -16.72 4.24 4.66
C GLU A 62 -18.11 4.50 4.05
N THR A 63 -18.43 5.77 3.80
CA THR A 63 -19.76 6.15 3.32
C THR A 63 -19.99 5.71 1.86
N PRO A 64 -21.09 5.01 1.55
CA PRO A 64 -21.48 4.68 0.17
C PRO A 64 -21.60 5.93 -0.71
N GLY A 65 -21.11 5.85 -1.94
CA GLY A 65 -21.09 6.98 -2.89
C GLY A 65 -20.00 8.03 -2.64
N LEU A 66 -19.27 7.95 -1.51
CA LEU A 66 -18.14 8.80 -1.17
C LEU A 66 -16.88 7.96 -0.94
N GLY A 67 -16.55 7.64 0.32
CA GLY A 67 -15.31 6.94 0.67
C GLY A 67 -15.21 5.53 0.10
N LEU A 68 -16.34 4.85 -0.18
CA LEU A 68 -16.31 3.54 -0.86
C LEU A 68 -15.77 3.61 -2.30
N LYS A 69 -15.74 4.79 -2.94
CA LYS A 69 -15.09 4.97 -4.25
C LYS A 69 -13.58 4.72 -4.21
N ALA A 70 -12.97 4.68 -3.02
CA ALA A 70 -11.61 4.22 -2.84
C ALA A 70 -11.43 2.75 -3.29
N THR A 71 -12.52 2.00 -3.33
CA THR A 71 -12.58 0.65 -3.88
C THR A 71 -12.87 0.64 -5.38
N GLU A 72 -12.70 1.72 -6.13
CA GLU A 72 -12.91 1.74 -7.57
C GLU A 72 -11.56 1.80 -8.33
N PRO A 73 -11.45 1.18 -9.52
CA PRO A 73 -10.23 1.24 -10.32
C PRO A 73 -9.77 2.68 -10.62
N GLU A 74 -10.70 3.61 -10.85
CA GLU A 74 -10.41 5.02 -11.14
C GLU A 74 -9.54 5.68 -10.05
N PHE A 75 -9.74 5.31 -8.78
CA PHE A 75 -8.89 5.76 -7.69
C PHE A 75 -7.64 4.88 -7.53
N ARG A 76 -7.79 3.55 -7.57
CA ARG A 76 -6.70 2.61 -7.28
C ARG A 76 -5.60 2.55 -8.34
N ASP A 77 -5.92 2.74 -9.61
CA ASP A 77 -4.95 2.64 -10.69
C ASP A 77 -4.01 3.84 -10.75
N GLN A 78 -4.35 4.95 -10.09
CA GLN A 78 -3.47 6.11 -9.95
C GLN A 78 -2.15 5.77 -9.24
N PHE A 79 -2.09 4.69 -8.44
CA PHE A 79 -0.90 4.32 -7.70
C PHE A 79 0.11 3.51 -8.51
N ARG A 80 -0.31 2.91 -9.64
CA ARG A 80 0.52 2.00 -10.43
C ARG A 80 1.78 2.71 -10.95
N GLY A 81 2.93 2.07 -10.78
CA GLY A 81 4.24 2.53 -11.24
C GLY A 81 4.86 3.63 -10.38
N LYS A 82 4.16 4.12 -9.35
CA LYS A 82 4.62 5.24 -8.52
C LYS A 82 5.57 4.82 -7.42
N THR A 83 6.44 5.76 -7.05
CA THR A 83 7.37 5.69 -5.93
C THR A 83 6.87 6.51 -4.73
N ALA A 84 7.52 6.37 -3.57
CA ALA A 84 7.11 7.04 -2.34
C ALA A 84 7.09 8.58 -2.47
N ALA A 85 7.95 9.15 -3.31
CA ALA A 85 8.02 10.59 -3.55
C ALA A 85 6.76 11.13 -4.26
N GLU A 86 6.13 10.33 -5.11
CA GLU A 86 4.98 10.73 -5.93
C GLU A 86 3.62 10.53 -5.23
N ILE A 87 3.59 9.64 -4.24
CA ILE A 87 2.37 9.20 -3.55
C ILE A 87 2.03 10.17 -2.42
N ARG A 88 1.49 11.32 -2.81
CA ARG A 88 0.71 12.23 -1.95
C ARG A 88 -0.52 12.69 -2.72
N LEU A 89 -1.50 13.25 -2.01
CA LEU A 89 -2.60 13.91 -2.71
C LEU A 89 -2.07 15.13 -3.48
N THR A 90 -2.71 15.47 -4.59
CA THR A 90 -2.36 16.67 -5.37
C THR A 90 -2.41 17.95 -4.55
N LYS A 91 -3.34 18.02 -3.59
CA LYS A 91 -3.43 19.14 -2.62
C LYS A 91 -2.22 19.24 -1.68
N ASP A 92 -1.43 18.18 -1.54
CA ASP A 92 -0.23 18.13 -0.71
C ASP A 92 1.06 18.01 -1.56
N GLY A 93 0.99 18.41 -2.83
CA GLY A 93 2.15 18.38 -3.74
C GLY A 93 2.52 17.01 -4.30
N GLY A 94 1.62 16.03 -4.23
CA GLY A 94 1.79 14.73 -4.89
C GLY A 94 1.01 14.61 -6.20
N THR A 95 0.79 13.38 -6.63
CA THR A 95 0.18 13.08 -7.94
C THR A 95 -1.18 12.38 -7.86
N ILE A 96 -1.64 12.04 -6.65
CA ILE A 96 -2.90 11.30 -6.45
C ILE A 96 -4.07 12.27 -6.33
N GLN A 97 -5.06 12.12 -7.20
CA GLN A 97 -6.28 12.89 -7.12
C GLN A 97 -7.19 12.33 -6.04
N ALA A 98 -7.60 13.20 -5.12
CA ALA A 98 -8.55 12.83 -4.08
C ALA A 98 -9.95 12.59 -4.67
N ILE A 99 -10.69 11.67 -4.05
CA ILE A 99 -12.12 11.48 -4.34
C ILE A 99 -12.88 12.71 -3.83
N THR A 100 -13.65 13.34 -4.71
CA THR A 100 -14.49 14.49 -4.37
C THR A 100 -15.43 14.15 -3.20
N GLY A 101 -15.39 14.97 -2.16
CA GLY A 101 -16.19 14.78 -0.94
C GLY A 101 -15.66 13.70 0.02
N ALA A 102 -14.55 13.03 -0.28
CA ALA A 102 -13.96 11.99 0.56
C ALA A 102 -12.44 12.17 0.75
N THR A 103 -12.01 13.40 1.06
CA THR A 103 -10.58 13.74 1.24
C THR A 103 -9.92 12.94 2.36
N ILE A 104 -10.61 12.71 3.48
CA ILE A 104 -10.06 11.96 4.63
C ILE A 104 -9.77 10.52 4.24
N THR A 105 -10.72 9.84 3.59
CA THR A 105 -10.55 8.48 3.07
C THR A 105 -9.47 8.40 2.00
N SER A 106 -9.43 9.38 1.09
CA SER A 106 -8.40 9.47 0.03
C SER A 106 -7.01 9.57 0.64
N ARG A 107 -6.86 10.38 1.69
CA ARG A 107 -5.61 10.53 2.44
C ARG A 107 -5.23 9.23 3.14
N ALA A 108 -6.18 8.58 3.81
CA ALA A 108 -5.94 7.30 4.49
C ALA A 108 -5.38 6.22 3.55
N VAL A 109 -5.98 6.06 2.36
CA VAL A 109 -5.43 5.12 1.36
C VAL A 109 -4.04 5.56 0.91
N THR A 110 -3.87 6.83 0.57
CA THR A 110 -2.60 7.37 0.07
C THR A 110 -1.46 7.17 1.08
N ASP A 111 -1.73 7.43 2.36
CA ASP A 111 -0.75 7.25 3.43
C ASP A 111 -0.48 5.77 3.72
N GLY A 112 -1.47 4.88 3.58
CA GLY A 112 -1.27 3.43 3.68
C GLY A 112 -0.38 2.88 2.54
N VAL A 113 -0.56 3.37 1.32
CA VAL A 113 0.32 2.99 0.19
C VAL A 113 1.72 3.56 0.38
N ARG A 114 1.87 4.77 0.94
CA ARG A 114 3.21 5.29 1.27
C ARG A 114 3.88 4.44 2.36
N GLU A 115 3.17 4.11 3.43
CA GLU A 115 3.67 3.24 4.51
C GLU A 115 4.12 1.86 3.96
N THR A 116 3.43 1.34 2.94
CA THR A 116 3.87 0.12 2.26
C THR A 116 5.29 0.24 1.70
N LEU A 117 5.63 1.35 1.05
CA LEU A 117 6.95 1.56 0.46
C LEU A 117 8.03 1.77 1.53
N GLU A 118 7.69 2.42 2.64
CA GLU A 118 8.62 2.54 3.79
C GLU A 118 8.91 1.16 4.39
N LYS A 119 7.88 0.35 4.67
CA LYS A 119 8.05 -1.03 5.16
C LYS A 119 8.85 -1.89 4.20
N TYR A 120 8.62 -1.74 2.90
CA TYR A 120 9.42 -2.43 1.88
C TYR A 120 10.89 -2.05 1.98
N ARG A 121 11.21 -0.77 2.15
CA ARG A 121 12.57 -0.28 2.31
C ARG A 121 13.23 -0.78 3.59
N GLU A 122 12.53 -0.73 4.73
CA GLU A 122 13.01 -1.25 6.00
C GLU A 122 13.33 -2.75 5.90
N MET A 123 12.45 -3.52 5.28
CA MET A 123 12.67 -4.94 5.01
C MET A 123 13.95 -5.19 4.18
N LEU A 124 14.21 -4.36 3.17
CA LEU A 124 15.42 -4.50 2.35
C LEU A 124 16.71 -4.17 3.12
N ILE A 125 16.64 -3.26 4.09
CA ILE A 125 17.79 -2.89 4.94
C ILE A 125 18.11 -4.05 5.89
N LEU A 126 17.10 -4.59 6.57
CA LEU A 126 17.26 -5.72 7.51
C LEU A 126 17.74 -7.00 6.82
N GLN A 127 17.48 -7.16 5.52
CA GLN A 127 17.98 -8.29 4.72
C GLN A 127 19.43 -8.10 4.23
N GLN A 128 19.99 -6.90 4.38
CA GLN A 128 21.34 -6.54 3.92
C GLN A 128 22.36 -6.43 5.06
N GLU A 129 22.01 -6.83 6.29
CA GLU A 129 22.95 -7.01 7.39
C GLU A 129 23.34 -8.51 7.49
N PRO A 130 24.31 -9.01 6.71
CA PRO A 130 25.08 -10.17 7.15
C PRO A 130 26.03 -9.69 8.24
N ASP A 131 26.11 -10.43 9.35
CA ASP A 131 27.05 -10.26 10.45
C ASP A 131 28.39 -9.62 10.02
N SER A 132 28.58 -8.35 10.36
CA SER A 132 29.92 -7.79 10.54
C SER A 132 30.35 -8.02 11.99
N GLU A 133 30.50 -9.29 12.35
CA GLU A 133 31.30 -9.72 13.51
C GLU A 133 32.20 -10.87 13.07
N GLN A 134 33.46 -10.50 12.74
CA GLN A 134 34.63 -11.36 12.98
C GLN A 134 35.24 -10.92 14.30
#